data_AF-A0AAU2CV39-F1
#
_entry.id   AF-A0AAU2CV39-F1
#
_cell.length_a   1.000
_cell.length_b   1.000
_cell.length_c   1.000
_cell.angle_alpha   90.00
_cell.angle_beta   90.00
_cell.angle_gamma   90.00
#
_symmetry.space_group_name_H-M   'P 1'
#
loop_
_entity.id
_entity.type
_entity.pdbx_description
1 polymer ?
#
loop_
_entity_poly.entity_id
_entity_poly.type
_entity_poly.pdbx_seq_one_letter_code
_entity_poly.pdbx_strand_id
1 'polypeptide(L)'
;MSTPPPPGPHQPQETQGPHPQGQYPYPQGPYAAPGPYPYQPWGQGYSPYNRPAPVNGAAIASLVLGILCFVPAGGLLLGLIALAQIKRKGERGRGMAVTGAILSSVGLALWVVGLSGGITFDVWTGLKDAAHDNGSAYSLTTGECFDAPSGSLEGLAYDVDRVPCDGRHDAEVFAAFKMTGGAEYPGDAKVTDVADTKCYALRYGYAMDAWAVPDDVDVYYLTPTRQSWRLGDRDITCLFGNTDEKAGLTGSLRNDARTLDADQVAYLKAVNLENAVLDAQPEDSPDDDLRGSRAWAGRMSAALTEEIGSLRDHHWPADARKPVAKVATAVEASRREWARAAKATDADSFYAHYDRAMVLSTPDTSMTARKALGLTATPPPSLDGDDGGGSDRGGSQFEV
;
A
#
# COMPACT_ATOMS: atom_id res chain seq x y z
N MET A 1 -16.97 13.53 -45.67
CA MET A 1 -15.88 12.84 -44.95
C MET A 1 -16.09 11.35 -45.17
N SER A 2 -15.10 10.67 -45.72
CA SER A 2 -15.18 9.27 -46.16
C SER A 2 -15.09 8.30 -44.98
N THR A 3 -15.99 7.32 -44.93
CA THR A 3 -16.08 6.27 -43.91
C THR A 3 -15.10 5.11 -44.20
N PRO A 4 -14.36 4.59 -43.19
CA PRO A 4 -13.43 3.46 -43.38
C PRO A 4 -14.12 2.08 -43.35
N PRO A 5 -13.57 1.05 -44.04
CA PRO A 5 -14.14 -0.30 -44.11
C PRO A 5 -13.74 -1.22 -42.93
N PRO A 6 -14.50 -2.31 -42.68
CA PRO A 6 -14.42 -3.13 -41.47
C PRO A 6 -13.25 -4.17 -41.45
N PRO A 7 -12.83 -4.65 -40.26
CA PRO A 7 -11.74 -5.62 -40.10
C PRO A 7 -12.13 -7.05 -40.48
N GLY A 8 -11.21 -7.77 -41.14
CA GLY A 8 -11.35 -9.19 -41.50
C GLY A 8 -10.87 -10.18 -40.41
N PRO A 9 -11.21 -11.47 -40.54
CA PRO A 9 -11.03 -12.48 -39.48
C PRO A 9 -9.60 -13.05 -39.38
N HIS A 10 -9.18 -13.33 -38.14
CA HIS A 10 -7.88 -13.89 -37.75
C HIS A 10 -7.80 -15.42 -37.96
N GLN A 11 -6.67 -15.91 -38.48
CA GLN A 11 -6.33 -17.34 -38.55
C GLN A 11 -5.35 -17.75 -37.43
N PRO A 12 -5.36 -19.02 -36.98
CA PRO A 12 -4.64 -19.46 -35.78
C PRO A 12 -3.17 -19.80 -36.05
N GLN A 13 -2.30 -19.50 -35.08
CA GLN A 13 -0.88 -19.81 -35.09
C GLN A 13 -0.63 -21.08 -34.26
N GLU A 14 -0.17 -22.16 -34.92
CA GLU A 14 0.15 -23.45 -34.29
C GLU A 14 1.56 -23.47 -33.65
N THR A 15 1.61 -24.19 -32.54
CA THR A 15 2.70 -24.42 -31.58
C THR A 15 3.89 -25.21 -32.15
N GLN A 16 5.12 -24.74 -31.97
CA GLN A 16 6.36 -25.50 -32.23
C GLN A 16 6.95 -26.07 -30.93
N GLY A 17 7.09 -27.40 -30.88
CA GLY A 17 7.82 -28.16 -29.85
C GLY A 17 9.29 -28.45 -30.24
N PRO A 18 10.08 -29.07 -29.35
CA PRO A 18 11.54 -29.14 -29.46
C PRO A 18 12.06 -30.39 -30.23
N HIS A 19 13.18 -30.25 -30.96
CA HIS A 19 13.87 -31.37 -31.63
C HIS A 19 15.38 -31.48 -31.25
N PRO A 20 15.97 -32.69 -31.23
CA PRO A 20 17.22 -33.01 -30.53
C PRO A 20 18.49 -33.04 -31.41
N GLN A 21 19.67 -33.01 -30.77
CA GLN A 21 21.00 -33.08 -31.40
C GLN A 21 21.40 -34.49 -31.87
N GLY A 22 22.10 -34.56 -33.02
CA GLY A 22 22.75 -35.76 -33.54
C GLY A 22 24.17 -35.45 -34.05
N GLN A 23 25.11 -36.36 -33.74
CA GLN A 23 26.56 -36.26 -33.90
C GLN A 23 27.04 -37.33 -34.89
N TYR A 24 27.84 -37.00 -35.92
CA TYR A 24 28.50 -38.01 -36.79
C TYR A 24 29.87 -37.56 -37.37
N PRO A 25 30.79 -38.52 -37.69
CA PRO A 25 32.25 -38.31 -37.75
C PRO A 25 32.87 -38.27 -39.17
N TYR A 26 34.14 -37.83 -39.23
CA TYR A 26 34.99 -37.64 -40.44
C TYR A 26 35.76 -38.90 -40.90
N PRO A 27 36.05 -39.05 -42.21
CA PRO A 27 37.01 -40.03 -42.73
C PRO A 27 38.33 -39.39 -43.25
N GLN A 28 39.43 -40.16 -43.17
CA GLN A 28 40.77 -39.85 -43.69
C GLN A 28 41.08 -40.57 -45.02
N GLY A 29 42.01 -40.01 -45.81
CA GLY A 29 42.68 -40.67 -46.95
C GLY A 29 43.83 -39.82 -47.57
N PRO A 30 44.81 -40.41 -48.29
CA PRO A 30 46.26 -40.16 -48.10
C PRO A 30 47.08 -39.72 -49.35
N TYR A 31 48.42 -39.60 -49.20
CA TYR A 31 49.56 -39.92 -50.12
C TYR A 31 50.71 -38.88 -50.17
N ALA A 32 51.92 -39.35 -50.57
CA ALA A 32 53.23 -39.02 -50.00
C ALA A 32 54.28 -38.31 -50.92
N ALA A 33 55.42 -37.97 -50.30
CA ALA A 33 56.63 -37.16 -50.64
C ALA A 33 57.39 -37.41 -51.98
N PRO A 34 58.31 -36.49 -52.42
CA PRO A 34 59.76 -36.63 -52.07
C PRO A 34 60.69 -35.35 -52.10
N GLY A 35 61.77 -35.35 -51.28
CA GLY A 35 63.18 -35.00 -51.63
C GLY A 35 63.70 -33.53 -51.72
N PRO A 36 65.02 -33.24 -51.45
CA PRO A 36 65.53 -31.96 -50.87
C PRO A 36 66.44 -31.07 -51.78
N TYR A 37 66.73 -29.79 -51.39
CA TYR A 37 67.96 -28.95 -51.56
C TYR A 37 67.68 -27.40 -51.50
N PRO A 38 68.69 -26.50 -51.27
CA PRO A 38 68.59 -25.32 -50.38
C PRO A 38 68.50 -23.93 -51.06
N TYR A 39 67.93 -22.94 -50.35
CA TYR A 39 68.15 -21.49 -50.63
C TYR A 39 67.86 -20.63 -49.36
N GLN A 40 68.85 -19.87 -48.89
CA GLN A 40 68.72 -18.63 -48.08
C GLN A 40 68.53 -17.46 -49.07
N PRO A 41 67.87 -16.29 -48.80
CA PRO A 41 67.99 -15.46 -47.57
C PRO A 41 66.74 -14.56 -47.23
N TRP A 42 66.92 -13.64 -46.27
CA TRP A 42 66.12 -12.44 -45.92
C TRP A 42 65.06 -12.56 -44.80
N GLY A 43 65.52 -12.29 -43.57
CA GLY A 43 64.67 -11.97 -42.44
C GLY A 43 64.14 -10.54 -42.51
N GLN A 44 62.86 -10.40 -42.85
CA GLN A 44 62.01 -9.25 -42.54
C GLN A 44 60.76 -9.81 -41.86
N GLY A 45 60.76 -9.76 -40.53
CA GLY A 45 59.66 -10.24 -39.72
C GLY A 45 58.47 -9.29 -39.80
N TYR A 46 57.43 -9.68 -40.54
CA TYR A 46 56.11 -9.07 -40.48
C TYR A 46 55.39 -9.61 -39.23
N SER A 47 55.09 -8.77 -38.24
CA SER A 47 54.29 -9.14 -37.07
C SER A 47 52.89 -8.50 -37.15
N PRO A 48 51.80 -9.29 -37.22
CA PRO A 48 50.45 -8.79 -37.48
C PRO A 48 49.68 -8.30 -36.22
N TYR A 49 50.35 -7.97 -35.12
CA TYR A 49 49.68 -7.50 -33.90
C TYR A 49 50.29 -6.19 -33.36
N ASN A 50 49.73 -5.06 -33.81
CA ASN A 50 49.96 -3.77 -33.18
C ASN A 50 49.09 -3.68 -31.91
N ARG A 51 49.63 -4.05 -30.75
CA ARG A 51 48.91 -3.89 -29.47
C ARG A 51 48.82 -2.41 -29.11
N PRO A 52 47.62 -1.82 -28.95
CA PRO A 52 47.50 -0.43 -28.52
C PRO A 52 48.09 -0.25 -27.12
N ALA A 53 48.81 0.86 -26.91
CA ALA A 53 49.41 1.18 -25.61
C ALA A 53 48.35 1.23 -24.49
N PRO A 54 48.65 0.68 -23.30
CA PRO A 54 47.71 0.65 -22.18
C PRO A 54 47.29 2.06 -21.73
N VAL A 55 46.06 2.16 -21.21
CA VAL A 55 45.53 3.42 -20.66
C VAL A 55 46.06 3.66 -19.25
N ASN A 56 46.39 4.92 -18.93
CA ASN A 56 46.91 5.28 -17.61
C ASN A 56 45.80 5.24 -16.54
N GLY A 57 45.95 4.39 -15.51
CA GLY A 57 44.96 4.24 -14.43
C GLY A 57 44.69 5.52 -13.63
N ALA A 58 45.66 6.43 -13.53
CA ALA A 58 45.47 7.73 -12.87
C ALA A 58 44.57 8.67 -13.69
N ALA A 59 44.51 8.53 -15.02
CA ALA A 59 43.59 9.29 -15.86
C ALA A 59 42.13 8.87 -15.60
N ILE A 60 41.88 7.56 -15.43
CA ILE A 60 40.56 7.02 -15.08
C ILE A 60 40.16 7.49 -13.67
N ALA A 61 41.07 7.39 -12.70
CA ALA A 61 40.81 7.86 -11.34
C ALA A 61 40.49 9.36 -11.29
N SER A 62 41.20 10.19 -12.08
CA SER A 62 40.92 11.64 -12.16
C SER A 62 39.54 11.95 -12.76
N LEU A 63 39.07 11.15 -13.73
CA LEU A 63 37.75 11.32 -14.33
C LEU A 63 36.64 10.92 -13.35
N VAL A 64 36.78 9.78 -12.69
CA VAL A 64 35.79 9.29 -11.70
C VAL A 64 35.71 10.23 -10.50
N LEU A 65 36.84 10.71 -9.98
CA LEU A 65 36.85 11.68 -8.88
C LEU A 65 36.32 13.06 -9.29
N GLY A 66 36.58 13.48 -10.53
CA GLY A 66 36.02 14.72 -11.08
C GLY A 66 34.50 14.66 -11.25
N ILE A 67 33.95 13.50 -11.64
CA ILE A 67 32.50 13.27 -11.76
C ILE A 67 31.84 13.16 -10.38
N LEU A 68 32.49 12.49 -9.41
CA LEU A 68 31.90 12.22 -8.10
C LEU A 68 32.02 13.38 -7.10
N CYS A 69 32.62 14.52 -7.45
CA CYS A 69 32.69 15.75 -6.64
C CYS A 69 33.19 15.63 -5.18
N PHE A 70 33.69 14.47 -4.73
CA PHE A 70 33.89 14.23 -3.30
C PHE A 70 35.23 14.73 -2.74
N VAL A 71 36.21 15.10 -3.57
CA VAL A 71 37.41 15.87 -3.16
C VAL A 71 37.97 16.63 -4.38
N PRO A 72 37.52 17.87 -4.67
CA PRO A 72 37.94 18.59 -5.88
C PRO A 72 39.46 18.79 -5.97
N ALA A 73 40.16 18.89 -4.83
CA ALA A 73 41.62 18.98 -4.78
C ALA A 73 42.33 17.67 -5.22
N GLY A 74 41.75 16.51 -4.92
CA GLY A 74 42.34 15.20 -5.24
C GLY A 74 42.28 14.87 -6.73
N GLY A 75 41.15 15.18 -7.38
CA GLY A 75 40.96 14.99 -8.83
C GLY A 75 41.92 15.88 -9.66
N LEU A 76 42.14 17.11 -9.22
CA LEU A 76 43.05 18.06 -9.87
C LEU A 76 44.52 17.60 -9.79
N LEU A 77 44.96 17.19 -8.60
CA LEU A 77 46.33 16.70 -8.37
C LEU A 77 46.63 15.44 -9.20
N LEU A 78 45.70 14.49 -9.21
CA LEU A 78 45.86 13.24 -9.95
C LEU A 78 45.80 13.46 -11.46
N GLY A 79 44.96 14.37 -11.96
CA GLY A 79 44.92 14.76 -13.37
C GLY A 79 46.24 15.35 -13.86
N LEU A 80 46.87 16.23 -13.08
CA LEU A 80 48.18 16.82 -13.40
C LEU A 80 49.32 15.80 -13.40
N ILE A 81 49.32 14.86 -12.44
CA ILE A 81 50.29 13.76 -12.39
C ILE A 81 50.10 12.80 -13.57
N ALA A 82 48.85 12.46 -13.92
CA ALA A 82 48.53 11.61 -15.07
C ALA A 82 49.02 12.25 -16.38
N LEU A 83 48.84 13.56 -16.56
CA LEU A 83 49.34 14.30 -17.73
C LEU A 83 50.87 14.26 -17.83
N ALA A 84 51.58 14.36 -16.72
CA ALA A 84 53.05 14.26 -16.68
C ALA A 84 53.54 12.83 -16.99
N GLN A 85 52.83 11.80 -16.51
CA GLN A 85 53.14 10.39 -16.79
C GLN A 85 52.88 10.04 -18.26
N ILE A 86 51.75 10.47 -18.81
CA ILE A 86 51.38 10.27 -20.21
C ILE A 86 52.41 10.92 -21.15
N LYS A 87 52.89 12.13 -20.84
CA LYS A 87 53.91 12.82 -21.64
C LYS A 87 55.26 12.09 -21.65
N ARG A 88 55.62 11.40 -20.56
CA ARG A 88 56.90 10.68 -20.45
C ARG A 88 56.85 9.25 -20.97
N LYS A 89 55.71 8.57 -20.82
CA LYS A 89 55.56 7.14 -21.11
C LYS A 89 54.80 6.81 -22.41
N GLY A 90 54.19 7.80 -23.06
CA GLY A 90 53.45 7.60 -24.32
C GLY A 90 52.13 6.83 -24.15
N GLU A 91 51.58 6.79 -22.94
CA GLU A 91 50.34 6.06 -22.61
C GLU A 91 49.08 6.76 -23.14
N ARG A 92 48.00 6.00 -23.39
CA ARG A 92 46.70 6.58 -23.83
C ARG A 92 45.91 7.09 -22.62
N GLY A 93 45.12 8.16 -22.79
CA GLY A 93 44.27 8.71 -21.71
C GLY A 93 44.33 10.23 -21.51
N ARG A 94 45.05 10.96 -22.38
CA ARG A 94 45.22 12.42 -22.27
C ARG A 94 43.89 13.19 -22.25
N GLY A 95 42.92 12.77 -23.07
CA GLY A 95 41.58 13.38 -23.09
C GLY A 95 40.85 13.24 -21.75
N MET A 96 40.85 12.04 -21.16
CA MET A 96 40.18 11.76 -19.89
C MET A 96 40.80 12.55 -18.72
N ALA A 97 42.12 12.67 -18.68
CA ALA A 97 42.82 13.46 -17.66
C ALA A 97 42.53 14.96 -17.78
N VAL A 98 42.43 15.49 -19.00
CA VAL A 98 42.05 16.89 -19.24
C VAL A 98 40.61 17.15 -18.81
N THR A 99 39.67 16.28 -19.20
CA THR A 99 38.26 16.42 -18.81
C THR A 99 38.08 16.33 -17.29
N GLY A 100 38.74 15.37 -16.63
CA GLY A 100 38.71 15.23 -15.17
C GLY A 100 39.29 16.45 -14.43
N ALA A 101 40.37 17.03 -14.95
CA ALA A 101 40.96 18.25 -14.39
C ALA A 101 40.06 19.48 -14.57
N ILE A 102 39.41 19.63 -15.73
CA ILE A 102 38.47 20.73 -16.00
C ILE A 102 37.26 20.63 -15.06
N LEU A 103 36.63 19.45 -14.97
CA LEU A 103 35.48 19.22 -14.08
C LEU A 103 35.84 19.48 -12.61
N SER A 104 37.02 19.03 -12.17
CA SER A 104 37.50 19.28 -10.80
C SER A 104 37.78 20.77 -10.54
N SER A 105 38.28 21.49 -11.55
CA SER A 105 38.57 22.94 -11.43
C SER A 105 37.29 23.76 -11.36
N VAL A 106 36.28 23.41 -12.17
CA VAL A 106 34.95 24.02 -12.12
C VAL A 106 34.27 23.70 -10.79
N GLY A 107 34.34 22.45 -10.33
CA GLY A 107 33.83 22.04 -9.02
C GLY A 107 34.48 22.81 -7.88
N LEU A 108 35.81 22.97 -7.89
CA LEU A 108 36.54 23.77 -6.90
C LEU A 108 36.13 25.25 -6.93
N ALA A 109 36.00 25.84 -8.12
CA ALA A 109 35.58 27.22 -8.27
C ALA A 109 34.16 27.45 -7.73
N LEU A 110 33.22 26.55 -8.03
CA LEU A 110 31.86 26.57 -7.49
C LEU A 110 31.85 26.37 -5.97
N TRP A 111 32.73 25.52 -5.43
CA TRP A 111 32.89 25.31 -3.98
C TRP A 111 33.40 26.56 -3.25
N VAL A 112 34.41 27.23 -3.82
CA VAL A 112 34.98 28.47 -3.26
C VAL A 112 33.98 29.63 -3.32
N VAL A 113 33.21 29.71 -4.41
CA VAL A 113 32.10 30.67 -4.53
C VAL A 113 30.96 30.33 -3.56
N GLY A 114 30.64 29.06 -3.36
CA GLY A 114 29.63 28.60 -2.39
C GLY A 114 29.98 28.94 -0.94
N LEU A 115 31.24 28.75 -0.55
CA LEU A 115 31.74 29.08 0.80
C LEU A 115 31.79 30.59 1.09
N SER A 116 31.90 31.42 0.06
CA SER A 116 31.89 32.88 0.22
C SER A 116 30.49 33.50 0.16
N GLY A 117 29.49 32.76 -0.35
CA GLY A 117 28.11 33.24 -0.55
C GLY A 117 27.03 32.63 0.34
N GLY A 118 27.30 31.57 1.12
CA GLY A 118 26.33 31.01 2.07
C GLY A 118 25.10 30.30 1.47
N ILE A 119 25.11 29.96 0.16
CA ILE A 119 23.90 29.56 -0.60
C ILE A 119 23.78 28.05 -0.90
N THR A 120 24.70 27.17 -0.46
CA THR A 120 24.71 25.78 -0.99
C THR A 120 24.06 24.69 -0.13
N PHE A 121 23.42 25.00 0.99
CA PHE A 121 22.68 23.97 1.74
C PHE A 121 21.20 23.87 1.34
N ASP A 122 20.51 24.97 1.03
CA ASP A 122 19.06 24.95 0.74
C ASP A 122 18.69 24.27 -0.58
N VAL A 123 19.56 24.30 -1.60
CA VAL A 123 19.28 23.65 -2.89
C VAL A 123 19.48 22.14 -2.82
N TRP A 124 20.40 21.67 -1.97
CA TRP A 124 20.67 20.23 -1.79
C TRP A 124 19.71 19.59 -0.80
N THR A 125 19.21 20.33 0.19
CA THR A 125 18.08 19.90 1.03
C THR A 125 16.79 19.92 0.23
N GLY A 126 16.47 21.00 -0.50
CA GLY A 126 15.26 21.07 -1.32
C GLY A 126 15.18 20.01 -2.42
N LEU A 127 16.31 19.58 -3.01
CA LEU A 127 16.36 18.48 -3.97
C LEU A 127 16.30 17.09 -3.32
N LYS A 128 16.71 16.95 -2.05
CA LYS A 128 16.56 15.71 -1.28
C LYS A 128 15.13 15.55 -0.76
N ASP A 129 14.53 16.63 -0.31
CA ASP A 129 13.13 16.65 0.14
C ASP A 129 12.21 16.33 -1.04
N ALA A 130 12.45 16.92 -2.21
CA ALA A 130 11.74 16.59 -3.46
C ALA A 130 12.01 15.17 -4.01
N ALA A 131 12.98 14.43 -3.47
CA ALA A 131 13.29 13.05 -3.90
C ALA A 131 13.00 12.00 -2.80
N HIS A 132 12.53 12.42 -1.63
CA HIS A 132 12.12 11.52 -0.54
C HIS A 132 10.64 11.60 -0.18
N ASP A 133 9.91 12.64 -0.61
CA ASP A 133 8.49 12.82 -0.25
C ASP A 133 7.48 12.27 -1.26
N ASN A 134 7.92 11.59 -2.32
CA ASN A 134 7.01 10.79 -3.13
C ASN A 134 6.77 9.47 -2.40
N GLY A 135 5.79 9.49 -1.49
CA GLY A 135 5.39 8.32 -0.74
C GLY A 135 4.89 7.26 -1.72
N SER A 136 5.61 6.14 -1.84
CA SER A 136 5.00 5.00 -2.51
C SER A 136 3.86 4.48 -1.63
N ALA A 137 2.76 4.05 -2.24
CA ALA A 137 1.65 3.36 -1.55
C ALA A 137 2.12 2.25 -0.57
N TYR A 138 3.26 1.62 -0.86
CA TYR A 138 3.89 0.57 -0.06
C TYR A 138 4.56 1.03 1.24
N SER A 139 4.75 2.34 1.40
CA SER A 139 5.47 2.94 2.53
C SER A 139 4.55 3.64 3.53
N LEU A 140 3.24 3.65 3.26
CA LEU A 140 2.23 4.24 4.11
C LEU A 140 2.13 3.48 5.44
N THR A 141 2.07 4.23 6.53
CA THR A 141 1.95 3.71 7.90
C THR A 141 0.66 4.19 8.54
N THR A 142 0.16 3.43 9.52
CA THR A 142 -1.06 3.76 10.25
C THR A 142 -0.99 5.15 10.89
N GLY A 143 -1.86 6.05 10.47
CA GLY A 143 -1.90 7.45 10.88
C GLY A 143 -1.44 8.45 9.86
N GLU A 144 -0.96 8.00 8.70
CA GLU A 144 -0.57 8.90 7.62
C GLU A 144 -1.76 9.24 6.74
N CYS A 145 -1.83 10.51 6.36
CA CYS A 145 -2.80 11.03 5.40
C CYS A 145 -2.10 11.36 4.08
N PHE A 146 -2.81 11.21 2.98
CA PHE A 146 -2.24 11.45 1.65
C PHE A 146 -3.30 11.89 0.64
N ASP A 147 -2.83 12.51 -0.43
CA ASP A 147 -3.59 12.83 -1.62
C ASP A 147 -3.28 11.83 -2.75
N ALA A 148 -4.32 11.45 -3.47
CA ALA A 148 -4.24 10.59 -4.64
C ALA A 148 -3.95 11.45 -5.88
N PRO A 149 -2.97 11.12 -6.74
CA PRO A 149 -2.65 11.95 -7.91
C PRO A 149 -3.83 12.13 -8.88
N SER A 150 -4.74 11.15 -8.93
CA SER A 150 -5.98 11.18 -9.71
C SER A 150 -7.17 11.80 -8.96
N GLY A 151 -7.04 12.05 -7.64
CA GLY A 151 -8.16 12.33 -6.73
C GLY A 151 -9.07 11.13 -6.44
N SER A 152 -8.92 10.04 -7.18
CA SER A 152 -9.68 8.80 -6.96
C SER A 152 -8.82 7.79 -6.19
N LEU A 153 -9.44 7.16 -5.19
CA LEU A 153 -8.86 6.06 -4.43
C LEU A 153 -8.96 4.72 -5.17
N GLU A 154 -9.73 4.66 -6.25
CA GLU A 154 -9.84 3.47 -7.09
C GLU A 154 -8.66 3.36 -8.07
N GLY A 155 -8.09 2.15 -8.17
CA GLY A 155 -7.05 1.84 -9.16
C GLY A 155 -5.66 2.41 -8.86
N LEU A 156 -5.39 2.89 -7.63
CA LEU A 156 -4.16 3.59 -7.31
C LEU A 156 -2.90 2.72 -7.46
N ALA A 157 -2.03 3.23 -8.32
CA ALA A 157 -0.81 2.61 -8.78
C ALA A 157 0.36 3.55 -8.44
N TYR A 158 1.00 3.24 -7.31
CA TYR A 158 2.40 3.54 -6.97
C TYR A 158 2.78 4.90 -6.38
N ASP A 159 2.12 6.02 -6.70
CA ASP A 159 2.47 7.34 -6.13
C ASP A 159 1.32 7.93 -5.33
N VAL A 160 1.61 8.36 -4.10
CA VAL A 160 0.72 9.15 -3.24
C VAL A 160 1.51 10.30 -2.62
N ASP A 161 0.85 11.44 -2.41
CA ASP A 161 1.47 12.61 -1.82
C ASP A 161 1.10 12.67 -0.33
N ARG A 162 2.06 12.44 0.56
CA ARG A 162 1.80 12.50 2.01
C ARG A 162 1.50 13.94 2.41
N VAL A 163 0.42 14.14 3.16
CA VAL A 163 0.01 15.45 3.61
C VAL A 163 -0.35 15.45 5.10
N PRO A 164 -0.28 16.60 5.79
CA PRO A 164 -0.76 16.74 7.15
C PRO A 164 -2.25 16.42 7.27
N CYS A 165 -2.61 15.56 8.23
CA CYS A 165 -4.01 15.17 8.47
C CYS A 165 -4.91 16.30 8.99
N ASP A 166 -4.34 17.38 9.54
CA ASP A 166 -5.12 18.55 10.00
C ASP A 166 -5.69 19.39 8.84
N GLY A 167 -5.12 19.23 7.64
CA GLY A 167 -5.61 19.79 6.41
C GLY A 167 -6.61 18.89 5.67
N ARG A 168 -7.04 19.37 4.51
CA ARG A 168 -7.75 18.53 3.53
C ARG A 168 -6.81 17.43 3.05
N HIS A 169 -7.32 16.22 2.93
CA HIS A 169 -6.62 15.10 2.31
C HIS A 169 -7.59 14.09 1.70
N ASP A 170 -7.16 13.29 0.74
CA ASP A 170 -8.05 12.31 0.09
C ASP A 170 -8.26 11.04 0.94
N ALA A 171 -7.23 10.57 1.65
CA ALA A 171 -7.31 9.37 2.47
C ALA A 171 -6.45 9.37 3.73
N GLU A 172 -6.89 8.62 4.75
CA GLU A 172 -6.16 8.37 5.99
C GLU A 172 -5.96 6.86 6.22
N VAL A 173 -4.72 6.45 6.47
CA VAL A 173 -4.35 5.04 6.68
C VAL A 173 -4.69 4.63 8.12
N PHE A 174 -5.62 3.69 8.29
CA PHE A 174 -6.00 3.21 9.62
C PHE A 174 -5.42 1.85 10.01
N ALA A 175 -5.01 1.04 9.03
CA ALA A 175 -4.37 -0.25 9.29
C ALA A 175 -3.51 -0.70 8.10
N ALA A 176 -2.52 -1.54 8.38
CA ALA A 176 -1.79 -2.27 7.36
C ALA A 176 -1.46 -3.68 7.87
N PHE A 177 -1.59 -4.69 7.02
CA PHE A 177 -1.27 -6.06 7.39
C PHE A 177 -0.74 -6.86 6.20
N LYS A 178 0.09 -7.86 6.50
CA LYS A 178 0.61 -8.78 5.50
C LYS A 178 -0.33 -9.97 5.31
N MET A 179 -0.77 -10.19 4.08
CA MET A 179 -1.59 -11.34 3.71
C MET A 179 -0.78 -12.63 3.79
N THR A 180 -1.34 -13.62 4.48
CA THR A 180 -0.78 -14.97 4.54
C THR A 180 -1.07 -15.70 3.23
N GLY A 181 -0.06 -16.27 2.58
CA GLY A 181 -0.23 -16.97 1.31
C GLY A 181 1.05 -17.60 0.79
N GLY A 182 0.93 -18.36 -0.29
CA GLY A 182 2.05 -19.01 -0.97
C GLY A 182 2.80 -18.07 -1.94
N ALA A 183 3.75 -18.66 -2.67
CA ALA A 183 4.44 -17.96 -3.75
C ALA A 183 3.51 -17.62 -4.92
N GLU A 184 2.48 -18.45 -5.14
CA GLU A 184 1.48 -18.24 -6.20
C GLU A 184 0.47 -17.16 -5.82
N TYR A 185 0.06 -16.36 -6.81
CA TYR A 185 -0.92 -15.30 -6.63
C TYR A 185 -2.33 -15.90 -6.53
N PRO A 186 -3.08 -15.65 -5.45
CA PRO A 186 -4.38 -16.30 -5.20
C PRO A 186 -5.52 -15.75 -6.06
N GLY A 187 -5.29 -14.68 -6.84
CA GLY A 187 -6.28 -14.02 -7.67
C GLY A 187 -6.92 -12.80 -7.00
N ASP A 188 -7.31 -11.81 -7.81
CA ASP A 188 -7.78 -10.51 -7.33
C ASP A 188 -9.00 -10.63 -6.41
N ALA A 189 -9.96 -11.49 -6.77
CA ALA A 189 -11.15 -11.74 -5.96
C ALA A 189 -10.80 -12.21 -4.54
N LYS A 190 -9.79 -13.08 -4.39
CA LYS A 190 -9.42 -13.59 -3.07
C LYS A 190 -8.67 -12.56 -2.24
N VAL A 191 -7.85 -11.74 -2.89
CA VAL A 191 -7.14 -10.63 -2.23
C VAL A 191 -8.15 -9.60 -1.73
N THR A 192 -9.12 -9.25 -2.58
CA THR A 192 -10.20 -8.30 -2.28
C THR A 192 -11.06 -8.79 -1.12
N ASP A 193 -11.51 -10.05 -1.15
CA ASP A 193 -12.26 -10.70 -0.06
C ASP A 193 -11.54 -10.62 1.30
N VAL A 194 -10.22 -10.84 1.29
CA VAL A 194 -9.39 -10.74 2.51
C VAL A 194 -9.22 -9.28 2.96
N ALA A 195 -9.02 -8.36 2.01
CA ALA A 195 -8.87 -6.94 2.28
C ALA A 195 -10.15 -6.38 2.89
N ASP A 196 -11.29 -6.58 2.24
CA ASP A 196 -12.62 -6.17 2.67
C ASP A 196 -12.91 -6.64 4.09
N THR A 197 -12.90 -7.96 4.31
CA THR A 197 -13.19 -8.56 5.62
C THR A 197 -12.31 -7.99 6.73
N LYS A 198 -11.01 -7.84 6.49
CA LYS A 198 -10.07 -7.42 7.54
C LYS A 198 -10.05 -5.92 7.74
N CYS A 199 -10.13 -5.12 6.68
CA CYS A 199 -10.12 -3.67 6.78
C CYS A 199 -11.36 -3.19 7.51
N TYR A 200 -12.54 -3.71 7.16
CA TYR A 200 -13.76 -3.42 7.91
C TYR A 200 -13.64 -3.84 9.39
N ALA A 201 -13.12 -5.04 9.69
CA ALA A 201 -12.94 -5.46 11.08
C ALA A 201 -11.93 -4.59 11.87
N LEU A 202 -10.87 -4.09 11.21
CA LEU A 202 -9.81 -3.30 11.85
C LEU A 202 -10.20 -1.84 12.07
N ARG A 203 -11.22 -1.32 11.37
CA ARG A 203 -11.61 0.10 11.42
C ARG A 203 -11.97 0.57 12.83
N TYR A 204 -12.66 -0.26 13.61
CA TYR A 204 -13.01 0.01 15.00
C TYR A 204 -11.83 0.08 15.96
N GLY A 205 -10.63 -0.35 15.54
CA GLY A 205 -9.41 -0.19 16.33
C GLY A 205 -8.80 1.20 16.21
N TYR A 206 -9.17 1.95 15.16
CA TYR A 206 -8.62 3.25 14.82
C TYR A 206 -9.64 4.38 15.01
N ALA A 207 -10.84 4.18 14.46
CA ALA A 207 -12.03 4.98 14.68
C ALA A 207 -12.99 4.14 15.55
N MET A 208 -12.69 4.07 16.85
CA MET A 208 -13.50 3.37 17.85
C MET A 208 -14.92 3.96 17.98
N ASP A 209 -15.07 5.28 17.87
CA ASP A 209 -16.34 5.97 17.85
C ASP A 209 -16.86 6.03 16.40
N ALA A 210 -17.71 5.06 16.05
CA ALA A 210 -18.27 4.95 14.71
C ALA A 210 -19.21 6.12 14.37
N TRP A 211 -19.89 6.72 15.37
CA TRP A 211 -20.73 7.91 15.19
C TRP A 211 -19.94 9.19 14.91
N ALA A 212 -18.63 9.19 15.24
CA ALA A 212 -17.74 10.30 14.89
C ALA A 212 -17.24 10.21 13.44
N VAL A 213 -17.45 9.09 12.75
CA VAL A 213 -17.11 8.92 11.34
C VAL A 213 -18.25 9.55 10.50
N PRO A 214 -17.96 10.51 9.61
CA PRO A 214 -18.96 11.08 8.72
C PRO A 214 -19.62 10.03 7.82
N ASP A 215 -20.85 10.28 7.39
CA ASP A 215 -21.65 9.39 6.55
C ASP A 215 -21.13 9.31 5.10
N ASP A 216 -20.37 10.31 4.66
CA ASP A 216 -19.67 10.34 3.39
C ASP A 216 -18.27 9.72 3.43
N VAL A 217 -17.92 8.97 4.48
CA VAL A 217 -16.63 8.28 4.62
C VAL A 217 -16.81 6.77 4.56
N ASP A 218 -15.97 6.11 3.76
CA ASP A 218 -15.95 4.66 3.61
C ASP A 218 -14.53 4.07 3.69
N VAL A 219 -14.48 2.74 3.79
CA VAL A 219 -13.25 1.94 3.85
C VAL A 219 -12.79 1.58 2.44
N TYR A 220 -11.60 2.06 2.10
CA TYR A 220 -10.86 1.70 0.89
C TYR A 220 -9.64 0.84 1.25
N TYR A 221 -9.07 0.18 0.24
CA TYR A 221 -7.86 -0.61 0.45
C TYR A 221 -6.92 -0.62 -0.75
N LEU A 222 -5.62 -0.58 -0.45
CA LEU A 222 -4.56 -0.84 -1.41
C LEU A 222 -4.17 -2.31 -1.28
N THR A 223 -4.26 -3.03 -2.39
CA THR A 223 -4.02 -4.48 -2.43
C THR A 223 -2.84 -4.84 -3.31
N PRO A 224 -2.11 -5.94 -3.00
CA PRO A 224 -1.04 -6.41 -3.85
C PRO A 224 -1.60 -6.86 -5.20
N THR A 225 -0.87 -6.57 -6.28
CA THR A 225 -1.21 -7.05 -7.62
C THR A 225 -0.48 -8.35 -7.92
N ARG A 226 -0.89 -9.05 -8.99
CA ARG A 226 -0.12 -10.22 -9.48
C ARG A 226 1.36 -9.91 -9.74
N GLN A 227 1.67 -8.67 -10.14
CA GLN A 227 3.03 -8.25 -10.45
C GLN A 227 3.84 -8.02 -9.18
N SER A 228 3.32 -7.21 -8.24
CA SER A 228 3.97 -6.95 -6.95
C SER A 228 4.08 -8.24 -6.12
N TRP A 229 3.11 -9.13 -6.21
CA TRP A 229 3.14 -10.44 -5.56
C TRP A 229 4.35 -11.30 -5.99
N ARG A 230 4.76 -11.23 -7.27
CA ARG A 230 5.97 -11.93 -7.74
C ARG A 230 7.25 -11.33 -7.15
N LEU A 231 7.19 -10.06 -6.74
CA LEU A 231 8.28 -9.34 -6.09
C LEU A 231 8.26 -9.47 -4.55
N GLY A 232 7.30 -10.23 -4.01
CA GLY A 232 7.19 -10.50 -2.57
C GLY A 232 6.24 -9.58 -1.83
N ASP A 233 5.56 -8.66 -2.52
CA ASP A 233 4.55 -7.81 -1.90
C ASP A 233 3.32 -8.64 -1.51
N ARG A 234 2.92 -8.49 -0.27
CA ARG A 234 1.79 -9.17 0.36
C ARG A 234 1.01 -8.20 1.23
N ASP A 235 1.34 -6.91 1.18
CA ASP A 235 0.85 -5.94 2.14
C ASP A 235 -0.48 -5.38 1.64
N ILE A 236 -1.47 -5.37 2.54
CA ILE A 236 -2.77 -4.73 2.34
C ILE A 236 -2.81 -3.54 3.28
N THR A 237 -3.13 -2.37 2.72
CA THR A 237 -3.24 -1.12 3.45
C THR A 237 -4.70 -0.68 3.44
N CYS A 238 -5.27 -0.47 4.63
CA CYS A 238 -6.65 -0.07 4.82
C CYS A 238 -6.75 1.43 5.08
N LEU A 239 -7.69 2.08 4.40
CA LEU A 239 -7.80 3.52 4.30
C LEU A 239 -9.23 3.95 4.60
N PHE A 240 -9.40 5.09 5.24
CA PHE A 240 -10.64 5.85 5.14
C PHE A 240 -10.53 6.83 3.99
N GLY A 241 -11.62 7.03 3.26
CA GLY A 241 -11.72 7.99 2.17
C GLY A 241 -13.15 8.50 2.00
N ASN A 242 -13.32 9.60 1.27
CA ASN A 242 -14.66 10.12 0.99
C ASN A 242 -15.33 9.33 -0.16
N THR A 243 -16.64 9.11 -0.07
CA THR A 243 -17.43 8.43 -1.11
C THR A 243 -17.61 9.28 -2.37
N ASP A 244 -17.54 10.61 -2.27
CA ASP A 244 -17.40 11.52 -3.41
C ASP A 244 -15.91 11.79 -3.69
N GLU A 245 -15.41 11.26 -4.81
CA GLU A 245 -14.02 11.43 -5.28
C GLU A 245 -13.58 12.90 -5.43
N LYS A 246 -14.51 13.86 -5.49
CA LYS A 246 -14.19 15.30 -5.57
C LYS A 246 -14.11 15.96 -4.20
N ALA A 247 -14.75 15.35 -3.21
CA ALA A 247 -14.64 15.73 -1.83
C ALA A 247 -13.33 15.16 -1.25
N GLY A 248 -13.13 15.35 0.05
CA GLY A 248 -11.96 14.86 0.75
C GLY A 248 -12.23 14.89 2.24
N LEU A 249 -11.36 14.25 3.00
CA LEU A 249 -11.39 14.28 4.45
C LEU A 249 -10.82 15.61 4.95
N THR A 250 -11.21 16.00 6.16
CA THR A 250 -10.63 17.15 6.85
C THR A 250 -10.45 16.79 8.32
N GLY A 251 -9.21 16.89 8.81
CA GLY A 251 -8.86 16.38 10.13
C GLY A 251 -8.71 14.86 10.12
N SER A 252 -8.00 14.33 11.13
CA SER A 252 -7.87 12.89 11.33
C SER A 252 -9.16 12.30 11.91
N LEU A 253 -9.56 11.14 11.40
CA LEU A 253 -10.63 10.29 11.91
C LEU A 253 -10.21 9.44 13.11
N ARG A 254 -8.94 9.53 13.54
CA ARG A 254 -8.44 8.77 14.68
C ARG A 254 -9.16 9.17 15.95
N ASN A 255 -9.84 8.20 16.55
CA ASN A 255 -10.37 8.28 17.90
C ASN A 255 -10.07 6.97 18.67
N ASP A 256 -8.80 6.54 18.64
CA ASP A 256 -8.33 5.33 19.32
C ASP A 256 -7.94 5.60 20.80
N ALA A 257 -7.50 4.56 21.49
CA ALA A 257 -7.06 4.64 22.89
C ALA A 257 -5.85 5.56 23.17
N ARG A 258 -5.25 6.18 22.14
CA ARG A 258 -4.23 7.24 22.30
C ARG A 258 -4.87 8.63 22.46
N THR A 259 -6.11 8.78 22.02
CA THR A 259 -6.85 10.06 21.97
C THR A 259 -8.03 10.09 22.93
N LEU A 260 -8.64 8.92 23.19
CA LEU A 260 -9.77 8.76 24.09
C LEU A 260 -9.33 8.46 25.53
N ASP A 261 -10.19 8.83 26.48
CA ASP A 261 -10.02 8.43 27.88
C ASP A 261 -10.42 6.96 28.14
N ALA A 262 -10.13 6.47 29.34
CA ALA A 262 -10.35 5.06 29.70
C ALA A 262 -11.84 4.66 29.72
N ASP A 263 -12.73 5.58 30.09
CA ASP A 263 -14.18 5.32 30.15
C ASP A 263 -14.76 5.30 28.74
N GLN A 264 -14.35 6.24 27.88
CA GLN A 264 -14.68 6.26 26.46
C GLN A 264 -14.24 4.97 25.75
N VAL A 265 -12.98 4.56 25.95
CA VAL A 265 -12.44 3.31 25.40
C VAL A 265 -13.21 2.10 25.90
N ALA A 266 -13.57 2.05 27.19
CA ALA A 266 -14.33 0.94 27.76
C ALA A 266 -15.73 0.84 27.14
N TYR A 267 -16.42 1.98 26.99
CA TYR A 267 -17.76 2.03 26.39
C TYR A 267 -17.72 1.61 24.92
N LEU A 268 -16.82 2.20 24.13
CA LEU A 268 -16.72 1.92 22.70
C LEU A 268 -16.29 0.48 22.41
N LYS A 269 -15.41 -0.10 23.23
CA LYS A 269 -15.08 -1.54 23.12
C LYS A 269 -16.29 -2.43 23.35
N ALA A 270 -17.17 -2.07 24.27
CA ALA A 270 -18.36 -2.84 24.56
C ALA A 270 -19.35 -2.78 23.39
N VAL A 271 -19.72 -1.59 22.93
CA VAL A 271 -20.71 -1.43 21.84
C VAL A 271 -20.19 -1.91 20.48
N ASN A 272 -18.87 -1.84 20.23
CA ASN A 272 -18.30 -2.34 18.98
C ASN A 272 -18.34 -3.87 18.84
N LEU A 273 -18.69 -4.62 19.89
CA LEU A 273 -18.97 -6.05 19.80
C LEU A 273 -20.20 -6.33 18.95
N GLU A 274 -21.27 -5.54 19.10
CA GLU A 274 -22.46 -5.62 18.26
C GLU A 274 -22.14 -5.23 16.81
N ASN A 275 -21.50 -4.08 16.63
CA ASN A 275 -21.10 -3.56 15.31
C ASN A 275 -20.29 -4.58 14.50
N ALA A 276 -19.33 -5.25 15.14
CA ALA A 276 -18.52 -6.29 14.48
C ALA A 276 -19.34 -7.51 14.03
N VAL A 277 -20.44 -7.84 14.72
CA VAL A 277 -21.34 -8.92 14.30
C VAL A 277 -22.29 -8.44 13.21
N LEU A 278 -22.76 -7.19 13.27
CA LEU A 278 -23.59 -6.57 12.23
C LEU A 278 -22.87 -6.58 10.87
N ASP A 279 -21.60 -6.21 10.84
CA ASP A 279 -20.77 -6.25 9.61
C ASP A 279 -20.65 -7.66 9.01
N ALA A 280 -20.81 -8.70 9.83
CA ALA A 280 -20.74 -10.10 9.42
C ALA A 280 -22.14 -10.71 9.18
N GLN A 281 -23.12 -9.87 8.82
CA GLN A 281 -24.45 -10.31 8.41
C GLN A 281 -24.36 -11.22 7.16
N PRO A 282 -25.08 -12.35 7.12
CA PRO A 282 -25.14 -13.19 5.93
C PRO A 282 -25.74 -12.43 4.74
N GLU A 283 -25.20 -12.69 3.54
CA GLU A 283 -25.75 -12.17 2.29
C GLU A 283 -27.09 -12.83 1.93
N ASP A 284 -27.18 -14.14 2.18
CA ASP A 284 -28.39 -14.92 1.93
C ASP A 284 -29.49 -14.59 2.95
N SER A 285 -30.72 -14.44 2.46
CA SER A 285 -31.89 -14.18 3.30
C SER A 285 -32.22 -15.38 4.20
N PRO A 286 -32.95 -15.18 5.32
CA PRO A 286 -33.50 -16.29 6.10
C PRO A 286 -34.35 -17.29 5.30
N ASP A 287 -34.94 -16.88 4.19
CA ASP A 287 -35.70 -17.78 3.30
C ASP A 287 -34.78 -18.71 2.50
N ASP A 288 -33.58 -18.23 2.14
CA ASP A 288 -32.59 -18.97 1.35
C ASP A 288 -31.64 -19.80 2.23
N ASP A 289 -31.15 -19.23 3.35
CA ASP A 289 -30.30 -19.91 4.33
C ASP A 289 -30.65 -19.57 5.79
N LEU A 290 -31.78 -20.11 6.26
CA LEU A 290 -32.16 -20.03 7.67
C LEU A 290 -31.07 -20.52 8.63
N ARG A 291 -30.25 -21.50 8.24
CA ARG A 291 -29.19 -22.03 9.12
C ARG A 291 -28.09 -20.97 9.32
N GLY A 292 -27.69 -20.30 8.25
CA GLY A 292 -26.76 -19.16 8.29
C GLY A 292 -27.29 -18.02 9.14
N SER A 293 -28.53 -17.59 8.92
CA SER A 293 -29.15 -16.51 9.69
C SER A 293 -29.28 -16.84 11.17
N ARG A 294 -29.66 -18.08 11.52
CA ARG A 294 -29.70 -18.55 12.92
C ARG A 294 -28.32 -18.58 13.58
N ALA A 295 -27.29 -19.01 12.85
CA ALA A 295 -25.93 -19.00 13.36
C ALA A 295 -25.44 -17.58 13.63
N TRP A 296 -25.74 -16.63 12.73
CA TRP A 296 -25.44 -15.22 12.91
C TRP A 296 -26.19 -14.60 14.10
N ALA A 297 -27.51 -14.82 14.21
CA ALA A 297 -28.29 -14.38 15.37
C ALA A 297 -27.76 -14.95 16.70
N GLY A 298 -27.22 -16.17 16.68
CA GLY A 298 -26.55 -16.78 17.82
C GLY A 298 -25.26 -16.03 18.21
N ARG A 299 -24.45 -15.64 17.23
CA ARG A 299 -23.25 -14.79 17.45
C ARG A 299 -23.65 -13.43 17.99
N MET A 300 -24.72 -12.82 17.46
CA MET A 300 -25.23 -11.54 17.93
C MET A 300 -25.66 -11.62 19.40
N SER A 301 -26.45 -12.63 19.76
CA SER A 301 -26.82 -12.85 21.16
C SER A 301 -25.61 -13.05 22.09
N ALA A 302 -24.52 -13.66 21.60
CA ALA A 302 -23.31 -13.85 22.38
C ALA A 302 -22.54 -12.54 22.56
N ALA A 303 -22.37 -11.75 21.49
CA ALA A 303 -21.74 -10.44 21.52
C ALA A 303 -22.46 -9.49 22.49
N LEU A 304 -23.79 -9.40 22.39
CA LEU A 304 -24.58 -8.58 23.31
C LEU A 304 -24.48 -9.06 24.77
N THR A 305 -24.25 -10.36 25.01
CA THR A 305 -24.00 -10.87 26.38
C THR A 305 -22.68 -10.35 26.93
N GLU A 306 -21.63 -10.33 26.11
CA GLU A 306 -20.31 -9.80 26.47
C GLU A 306 -20.32 -8.28 26.63
N GLU A 307 -21.05 -7.57 25.77
CA GLU A 307 -21.28 -6.13 25.89
C GLU A 307 -21.96 -5.78 27.22
N ILE A 308 -23.07 -6.45 27.55
CA ILE A 308 -23.78 -6.25 28.82
C ILE A 308 -22.85 -6.47 30.01
N GLY A 309 -22.02 -7.51 29.98
CA GLY A 309 -21.01 -7.77 31.01
C GLY A 309 -20.02 -6.61 31.13
N SER A 310 -19.43 -6.20 30.02
CA SER A 310 -18.47 -5.09 29.95
C SER A 310 -19.06 -3.78 30.47
N LEU A 311 -20.31 -3.46 30.11
CA LEU A 311 -21.02 -2.27 30.57
C LEU A 311 -21.37 -2.32 32.06
N ARG A 312 -21.66 -3.50 32.62
CA ARG A 312 -22.04 -3.64 34.05
C ARG A 312 -20.83 -3.74 34.98
N ASP A 313 -19.72 -4.31 34.51
CA ASP A 313 -18.53 -4.58 35.33
C ASP A 313 -17.58 -3.36 35.42
N HIS A 314 -17.67 -2.42 34.47
CA HIS A 314 -16.86 -1.20 34.47
C HIS A 314 -17.35 -0.15 35.48
N HIS A 315 -16.41 0.59 36.07
CA HIS A 315 -16.71 1.60 37.09
C HIS A 315 -16.90 2.99 36.46
N TRP A 316 -18.13 3.34 36.12
CA TRP A 316 -18.43 4.59 35.40
C TRP A 316 -18.35 5.87 36.26
N PRO A 317 -18.02 7.02 35.64
CA PRO A 317 -18.22 8.35 36.22
C PRO A 317 -19.64 8.55 36.73
N ALA A 318 -19.81 9.37 37.76
CA ALA A 318 -21.10 9.55 38.44
C ALA A 318 -22.25 9.91 37.48
N ASP A 319 -21.97 10.76 36.49
CA ASP A 319 -22.94 11.24 35.52
C ASP A 319 -23.29 10.17 34.45
N ALA A 320 -22.37 9.24 34.17
CA ALA A 320 -22.54 8.18 33.17
C ALA A 320 -23.12 6.87 33.75
N ARG A 321 -23.03 6.62 35.07
CA ARG A 321 -23.50 5.36 35.70
C ARG A 321 -24.95 5.00 35.36
N LYS A 322 -25.88 5.95 35.54
CA LYS A 322 -27.31 5.69 35.27
C LYS A 322 -27.59 5.56 33.77
N PRO A 323 -27.09 6.45 32.90
CA PRO A 323 -27.21 6.27 31.45
C PRO A 323 -26.68 4.93 30.94
N VAL A 324 -25.46 4.54 31.30
CA VAL A 324 -24.86 3.28 30.82
C VAL A 324 -25.63 2.06 31.35
N ALA A 325 -26.13 2.10 32.59
CA ALA A 325 -26.99 1.03 33.10
C ALA A 325 -28.31 0.88 32.31
N LYS A 326 -28.83 1.97 31.74
CA LYS A 326 -30.01 1.92 30.85
C LYS A 326 -29.67 1.27 29.52
N VAL A 327 -28.52 1.63 28.92
CA VAL A 327 -28.00 0.96 27.70
C VAL A 327 -27.89 -0.54 27.95
N ALA A 328 -27.21 -0.97 29.01
CA ALA A 328 -27.09 -2.40 29.36
C ALA A 328 -28.44 -3.11 29.65
N THR A 329 -29.52 -2.37 29.90
CA THR A 329 -30.87 -2.92 30.05
C THR A 329 -31.58 -3.04 28.70
N ALA A 330 -31.39 -2.08 27.81
CA ALA A 330 -31.90 -2.11 26.44
C ALA A 330 -31.23 -3.22 25.62
N VAL A 331 -29.90 -3.30 25.68
CA VAL A 331 -29.08 -4.36 25.05
C VAL A 331 -29.52 -5.74 25.54
N GLU A 332 -29.83 -5.91 26.82
CA GLU A 332 -30.38 -7.16 27.37
C GLU A 332 -31.74 -7.53 26.76
N ALA A 333 -32.60 -6.56 26.45
CA ALA A 333 -33.85 -6.82 25.75
C ALA A 333 -33.61 -7.29 24.31
N SER A 334 -32.75 -6.59 23.56
CA SER A 334 -32.34 -6.97 22.19
C SER A 334 -31.74 -8.38 22.17
N ARG A 335 -30.79 -8.67 23.06
CA ARG A 335 -30.15 -9.99 23.25
C ARG A 335 -31.17 -11.12 23.42
N ARG A 336 -32.29 -10.87 24.13
CA ARG A 336 -33.36 -11.87 24.29
C ARG A 336 -34.06 -12.19 22.98
N GLU A 337 -34.34 -11.21 22.14
CA GLU A 337 -34.93 -11.45 20.83
C GLU A 337 -33.95 -12.15 19.88
N TRP A 338 -32.68 -11.73 19.84
CA TRP A 338 -31.64 -12.41 19.06
C TRP A 338 -31.46 -13.89 19.41
N ALA A 339 -31.51 -14.24 20.71
CA ALA A 339 -31.43 -15.63 21.12
C ALA A 339 -32.68 -16.45 20.75
N ARG A 340 -33.83 -15.80 20.55
CA ARG A 340 -35.04 -16.45 20.04
C ARG A 340 -34.96 -16.61 18.52
N ALA A 341 -34.48 -15.59 17.80
CA ALA A 341 -34.18 -15.67 16.37
C ALA A 341 -33.21 -16.83 16.06
N ALA A 342 -32.14 -16.99 16.85
CA ALA A 342 -31.20 -18.11 16.72
C ALA A 342 -31.86 -19.51 16.88
N LYS A 343 -33.00 -19.58 17.56
CA LYS A 343 -33.78 -20.81 17.80
C LYS A 343 -35.01 -20.94 16.90
N ALA A 344 -35.23 -20.01 15.97
CA ALA A 344 -36.35 -20.04 15.05
C ALA A 344 -36.38 -21.35 14.25
N THR A 345 -37.58 -21.86 14.00
CA THR A 345 -37.81 -23.10 13.24
C THR A 345 -38.05 -22.86 11.76
N ASP A 346 -38.35 -21.63 11.39
CA ASP A 346 -38.75 -21.15 10.06
C ASP A 346 -38.36 -19.68 9.91
N ALA A 347 -38.38 -19.19 8.66
CA ALA A 347 -38.01 -17.81 8.31
C ALA A 347 -38.98 -16.78 8.93
N ASP A 348 -40.29 -17.03 8.90
CA ASP A 348 -41.30 -16.14 9.50
C ASP A 348 -41.02 -15.88 10.99
N SER A 349 -40.74 -16.93 11.75
CA SER A 349 -40.38 -16.82 13.17
C SER A 349 -39.06 -16.08 13.37
N PHE A 350 -38.10 -16.27 12.46
CA PHE A 350 -36.83 -15.55 12.50
C PHE A 350 -37.06 -14.04 12.30
N TYR A 351 -37.76 -13.64 11.23
CA TYR A 351 -38.08 -12.24 10.95
C TYR A 351 -38.86 -11.61 12.10
N ALA A 352 -39.85 -12.31 12.67
CA ALA A 352 -40.61 -11.77 13.79
C ALA A 352 -39.74 -11.41 15.01
N HIS A 353 -38.67 -12.17 15.28
CA HIS A 353 -37.73 -11.85 16.36
C HIS A 353 -36.68 -10.82 15.94
N TYR A 354 -36.24 -10.86 14.68
CA TYR A 354 -35.35 -9.84 14.10
C TYR A 354 -36.00 -8.45 14.18
N ASP A 355 -37.24 -8.29 13.70
CA ASP A 355 -37.96 -7.02 13.70
C ASP A 355 -38.15 -6.48 15.11
N ARG A 356 -38.44 -7.35 16.08
CA ARG A 356 -38.51 -6.96 17.49
C ARG A 356 -37.16 -6.49 18.03
N ALA A 357 -36.06 -7.12 17.62
CA ALA A 357 -34.72 -6.68 18.00
C ALA A 357 -34.39 -5.30 17.37
N MET A 358 -34.77 -5.08 16.10
CA MET A 358 -34.58 -3.79 15.42
C MET A 358 -35.38 -2.67 16.09
N VAL A 359 -36.63 -2.90 16.46
CA VAL A 359 -37.44 -1.90 17.19
C VAL A 359 -36.87 -1.58 18.57
N LEU A 360 -36.17 -2.52 19.20
CA LEU A 360 -35.49 -2.29 20.48
C LEU A 360 -34.16 -1.53 20.32
N SER A 361 -33.62 -1.46 19.09
CA SER A 361 -32.43 -0.71 18.74
C SER A 361 -32.80 0.77 18.54
N THR A 362 -32.72 1.58 19.60
CA THR A 362 -33.17 2.97 19.57
C THR A 362 -32.05 3.91 20.02
N PRO A 363 -31.48 4.71 19.10
CA PRO A 363 -30.30 5.54 19.38
C PRO A 363 -30.44 6.44 20.63
N ASP A 364 -31.64 6.90 20.95
CA ASP A 364 -31.95 7.77 22.10
C ASP A 364 -31.36 7.26 23.44
N THR A 365 -31.34 5.94 23.65
CA THR A 365 -30.82 5.36 24.90
C THR A 365 -29.30 5.54 24.98
N SER A 366 -28.60 5.23 23.89
CA SER A 366 -27.15 5.39 23.75
C SER A 366 -26.72 6.86 23.72
N MET A 367 -27.48 7.76 23.09
CA MET A 367 -27.20 9.21 23.06
C MET A 367 -26.97 9.81 24.45
N THR A 368 -27.77 9.40 25.44
CA THR A 368 -27.63 9.92 26.81
C THR A 368 -26.35 9.44 27.48
N ALA A 369 -25.96 8.17 27.28
CA ALA A 369 -24.73 7.62 27.82
C ALA A 369 -23.50 8.25 27.16
N ARG A 370 -23.54 8.37 25.83
CA ARG A 370 -22.47 8.98 25.02
C ARG A 370 -22.24 10.43 25.39
N LYS A 371 -23.30 11.22 25.55
CA LYS A 371 -23.20 12.61 26.02
C LYS A 371 -22.56 12.69 27.42
N ALA A 372 -22.90 11.79 28.33
CA ALA A 372 -22.30 11.74 29.67
C ALA A 372 -20.81 11.34 29.66
N LEU A 373 -20.38 10.62 28.61
CA LEU A 373 -19.00 10.20 28.38
C LEU A 373 -18.22 11.16 27.44
N GLY A 374 -18.85 12.24 26.98
CA GLY A 374 -18.21 13.18 26.04
C GLY A 374 -17.93 12.58 24.65
N LEU A 375 -18.65 11.54 24.25
CA LEU A 375 -18.61 10.93 22.92
C LEU A 375 -19.56 11.63 21.95
N THR A 376 -19.43 11.37 20.64
CA THR A 376 -20.37 11.87 19.64
C THR A 376 -21.76 11.32 19.96
N ALA A 377 -22.73 12.20 20.19
CA ALA A 377 -24.09 11.81 20.60
C ALA A 377 -25.15 12.10 19.52
N THR A 378 -24.72 12.33 18.28
CA THR A 378 -25.60 12.42 17.12
C THR A 378 -25.51 11.10 16.38
N PRO A 379 -26.63 10.35 16.23
CA PRO A 379 -26.60 9.12 15.47
C PRO A 379 -26.32 9.40 13.99
N PRO A 380 -25.65 8.47 13.28
CA PRO A 380 -25.57 8.52 11.83
C PRO A 380 -26.99 8.44 11.24
N PRO A 381 -27.22 9.02 10.05
CA PRO A 381 -28.51 8.94 9.38
C PRO A 381 -28.93 7.48 9.15
N SER A 382 -30.20 7.17 9.42
CA SER A 382 -30.78 5.86 9.15
C SER A 382 -30.90 5.63 7.64
N LEU A 383 -30.39 4.50 7.14
CA LEU A 383 -30.43 4.10 5.71
C LEU A 383 -31.84 3.78 5.16
N ASP A 384 -32.92 4.16 5.85
CA ASP A 384 -34.31 3.94 5.39
C ASP A 384 -34.75 4.91 4.26
N GLY A 385 -33.78 5.45 3.51
CA GLY A 385 -34.00 6.27 2.32
C GLY A 385 -33.80 5.43 1.06
N ASP A 386 -34.91 5.05 0.44
CA ASP A 386 -35.07 4.46 -0.89
C ASP A 386 -34.12 5.11 -1.94
N ASP A 387 -32.98 4.48 -2.22
CA ASP A 387 -32.23 4.69 -3.47
C ASP A 387 -31.70 3.34 -3.96
N GLY A 388 -32.27 2.90 -5.08
CA GLY A 388 -32.02 1.59 -5.66
C GLY A 388 -30.63 1.43 -6.26
N GLY A 389 -30.06 0.24 -6.05
CA GLY A 389 -29.13 -0.38 -6.99
C GLY A 389 -27.66 -0.03 -6.81
N GLY A 390 -27.07 -0.46 -5.69
CA GLY A 390 -25.63 -0.59 -5.53
C GLY A 390 -25.35 -1.62 -4.44
N SER A 391 -24.50 -2.61 -4.71
CA SER A 391 -24.05 -3.60 -3.75
C SER A 391 -23.03 -3.00 -2.76
N ASP A 392 -23.40 -1.90 -2.13
CA ASP A 392 -22.53 -1.21 -1.17
C ASP A 392 -22.79 -1.79 0.22
N ARG A 393 -21.76 -2.45 0.75
CA ARG A 393 -21.68 -2.83 2.17
C ARG A 393 -21.43 -1.59 3.04
N GLY A 394 -22.25 -0.55 2.86
CA GLY A 394 -22.30 0.60 3.76
C GLY A 394 -22.70 0.09 5.15
N GLY A 395 -21.75 0.10 6.07
CA GLY A 395 -21.87 -0.54 7.37
C GLY A 395 -23.15 -0.11 8.10
N SER A 396 -24.00 -1.08 8.40
CA SER A 396 -25.19 -0.88 9.22
C SER A 396 -24.77 -0.61 10.67
N GLN A 397 -24.52 0.66 10.98
CA GLN A 397 -24.16 1.08 12.34
C GLN A 397 -25.43 1.24 13.19
N PHE A 398 -25.88 0.15 13.81
CA PHE A 398 -26.91 0.23 14.84
C PHE A 398 -26.24 0.29 16.22
N GLU A 399 -26.68 1.24 17.05
CA GLU A 399 -26.04 1.54 18.34
C GLU A 399 -26.93 1.25 19.57
N VAL A 400 -27.98 0.46 19.36
CA VAL A 400 -29.05 0.02 20.31
C VAL A 400 -29.38 0.93 21.48
#